data_AF-A0A257L2L2-F1
#
_entry.id   AF-A0A257L2L2-F1
#
_cell.length_a   1.000
_cell.length_b   1.000
_cell.length_c   1.000
_cell.angle_alpha   90.00
_cell.angle_beta   90.00
_cell.angle_gamma   90.00
#
_symmetry.space_group_name_H-M   'P 1'
#
loop_
_entity.id
_entity.type
_entity.pdbx_description
1 polymer ?
#
loop_
_entity_poly.entity_id
_entity_poly.type
_entity_poly.pdbx_seq_one_letter_code
_entity_poly.pdbx_strand_id
1 'polypeptide(L)'
;MSAITITILLSIFPFFIAGISQMLSISGYGRGFGLEEIFQHYFTWYLFLIAFMYKSMERNDEIKRLPSVFDFARFSLSTGERHPRILAFKWKGKSLDVRQVETLVEPGLFFFIGLFLMLIGQSLGTLLFFSSIFYSLSYMAAYMIGDHFVMDKIDEMICNEEMVGSFVEGRDPSETRGFSFYGRKPTDPETRRRLADAFTEDFEETVLAR
;
A
#
# COMPACT_ATOMS: atom_id res chain seq x y z
N MET A 1 -3.01 -18.80 -4.16
CA MET A 1 -4.47 -19.05 -4.24
C MET A 1 -5.26 -17.79 -4.58
N SER A 2 -4.98 -16.63 -3.98
CA SER A 2 -5.72 -15.37 -4.23
C SER A 2 -5.84 -14.96 -5.72
N ALA A 3 -4.73 -14.94 -6.49
CA ALA A 3 -4.74 -14.48 -7.89
C ALA A 3 -5.60 -15.33 -8.85
N ILE A 4 -5.66 -16.66 -8.62
CA ILE A 4 -6.47 -17.57 -9.45
C ILE A 4 -7.95 -17.30 -9.19
N THR A 5 -8.35 -17.15 -7.92
CA THR A 5 -9.73 -16.83 -7.54
C THR A 5 -10.18 -15.50 -8.15
N ILE A 6 -9.33 -14.46 -8.07
CA ILE A 6 -9.60 -13.15 -8.67
C ILE A 6 -9.77 -13.27 -10.19
N THR A 7 -8.89 -14.01 -10.86
CA THR A 7 -8.96 -14.20 -12.32
C THR A 7 -10.25 -14.90 -12.73
N ILE A 8 -10.64 -15.96 -12.03
CA ILE A 8 -11.90 -16.67 -12.29
C ILE A 8 -13.08 -15.72 -12.14
N LEU A 9 -13.14 -14.96 -11.03
CA LEU A 9 -14.21 -13.99 -10.78
C LEU A 9 -14.27 -12.94 -11.90
N LEU A 10 -13.13 -12.35 -12.27
CA LEU A 10 -13.05 -11.35 -13.33
C LEU A 10 -13.34 -11.93 -14.73
N SER A 11 -13.11 -13.22 -14.97
CA SER A 11 -13.42 -13.86 -16.25
C SER A 11 -14.93 -14.03 -16.48
N ILE A 12 -15.70 -14.21 -15.40
CA ILE A 12 -17.15 -14.37 -15.41
C ILE A 12 -17.86 -13.00 -15.42
N PHE A 13 -17.20 -11.98 -14.87
CA PHE A 13 -17.76 -10.64 -14.68
C PHE A 13 -18.37 -9.99 -15.96
N PRO A 14 -17.73 -10.05 -17.14
CA PRO A 14 -18.34 -9.62 -18.40
C PRO A 14 -19.71 -10.23 -18.70
N PHE A 15 -19.86 -11.55 -18.48
CA PHE A 15 -21.12 -12.27 -18.72
C PHE A 15 -22.21 -11.81 -17.76
N PHE A 16 -21.85 -11.53 -16.51
CA PHE A 16 -22.77 -11.00 -15.51
C PHE A 16 -23.29 -9.60 -15.88
N ILE A 17 -22.39 -8.69 -16.30
CA ILE A 17 -22.79 -7.36 -16.76
C ILE A 17 -23.69 -7.44 -17.99
N ALA A 18 -23.30 -8.24 -18.99
CA ALA A 18 -24.09 -8.41 -20.20
C ALA A 18 -25.48 -8.98 -19.88
N GLY A 19 -25.57 -9.99 -19.01
CA GLY A 19 -26.83 -10.57 -18.55
C GLY A 19 -27.73 -9.56 -17.82
N ILE A 20 -27.17 -8.72 -16.93
CA ILE A 20 -27.94 -7.66 -16.25
C ILE A 20 -28.45 -6.63 -17.24
N SER A 21 -27.60 -6.17 -18.18
CA SER A 21 -28.02 -5.17 -19.17
C SER A 21 -29.18 -5.66 -20.03
N GLN A 22 -29.17 -6.94 -20.42
CA GLN A 22 -30.23 -7.59 -21.18
C GLN A 22 -31.52 -7.76 -20.36
N MET A 23 -31.40 -8.03 -19.05
CA MET A 23 -32.55 -8.12 -18.15
C MET A 23 -33.20 -6.74 -17.90
N LEU A 24 -32.39 -5.68 -17.80
CA LEU A 24 -32.86 -4.31 -17.54
C LEU A 24 -33.36 -3.58 -18.79
N SER A 25 -33.01 -4.03 -19.99
CA SER A 25 -33.59 -3.51 -21.24
C SER A 25 -35.04 -4.00 -21.38
N ILE A 26 -35.98 -3.25 -20.80
CA ILE A 26 -37.45 -3.49 -20.79
C ILE A 26 -38.08 -3.49 -22.21
N SER A 27 -37.34 -3.09 -23.25
CA SER A 27 -37.84 -3.00 -24.62
C SER A 27 -37.55 -4.27 -25.42
N GLY A 28 -38.55 -5.13 -25.52
CA GLY A 28 -38.51 -6.44 -26.18
C GLY A 28 -38.28 -6.41 -27.70
N TYR A 29 -37.03 -6.27 -28.13
CA TYR A 29 -36.59 -6.79 -29.43
C TYR A 29 -35.37 -7.69 -29.21
N GLY A 30 -35.57 -8.99 -29.42
CA GLY A 30 -34.59 -10.04 -29.20
C GLY A 30 -33.35 -9.92 -30.06
N ARG A 31 -32.45 -9.01 -29.70
CA ARG A 31 -31.06 -9.06 -30.13
C ARG A 31 -30.45 -10.27 -29.45
N GLY A 32 -30.25 -11.35 -30.20
CA GLY A 32 -29.67 -12.57 -29.69
C GLY A 32 -28.30 -12.28 -29.08
N PHE A 33 -27.97 -12.99 -28.00
CA PHE A 33 -26.67 -12.94 -27.33
C PHE A 33 -25.59 -13.49 -28.29
N GLY A 34 -25.06 -12.62 -29.15
CA GLY A 34 -24.03 -12.98 -30.10
C GLY A 34 -22.68 -13.06 -29.39
N LEU A 35 -22.00 -14.21 -29.49
CA LEU A 35 -20.61 -14.33 -29.02
C LEU A 35 -19.71 -13.25 -29.65
N GLU A 36 -20.02 -12.82 -30.87
CA GLU A 36 -19.32 -11.75 -31.59
C GLU A 36 -19.35 -10.40 -30.84
N GLU A 37 -20.51 -10.00 -30.30
CA GLU A 37 -20.67 -8.73 -29.56
C GLU A 37 -19.85 -8.77 -28.25
N ILE A 38 -19.81 -9.93 -27.59
CA ILE A 38 -19.00 -10.13 -26.38
C ILE A 38 -17.52 -10.04 -26.71
N PHE A 39 -17.06 -10.74 -27.76
CA PHE A 39 -15.66 -10.67 -28.16
C PHE A 39 -15.28 -9.24 -28.55
N GLN A 40 -16.12 -8.51 -29.29
CA GLN A 40 -15.81 -7.14 -29.69
C GLN A 40 -15.70 -6.15 -28.50
N HIS A 41 -16.55 -6.30 -27.48
CA HIS A 41 -16.56 -5.40 -26.32
C HIS A 41 -15.64 -5.83 -25.17
N TYR A 42 -15.27 -7.11 -25.08
CA TYR A 42 -14.48 -7.66 -23.97
C TYR A 42 -13.16 -8.30 -24.41
N PHE A 43 -12.76 -8.21 -25.68
CA PHE A 43 -11.46 -8.74 -26.13
C PHE A 43 -10.30 -8.17 -25.31
N THR A 44 -10.27 -6.85 -25.09
CA THR A 44 -9.21 -6.20 -24.30
C THR A 44 -9.20 -6.68 -22.85
N TRP A 45 -10.37 -7.02 -22.29
CA TRP A 45 -10.52 -7.57 -20.95
C TRP A 45 -9.84 -8.93 -20.81
N TYR A 46 -10.07 -9.84 -21.75
CA TYR A 46 -9.44 -11.16 -21.73
C TYR A 46 -7.93 -11.08 -21.99
N LEU A 47 -7.49 -10.17 -22.86
CA LEU A 47 -6.07 -9.90 -23.06
C LEU A 47 -5.41 -9.40 -21.76
N PHE A 48 -6.08 -8.50 -21.03
CA PHE A 48 -5.66 -8.05 -19.71
C PHE A 48 -5.57 -9.20 -18.69
N LEU A 49 -6.56 -10.10 -18.65
CA LEU A 49 -6.53 -11.26 -17.74
C LEU A 49 -5.37 -12.20 -18.02
N ILE A 50 -5.05 -12.45 -19.30
CA ILE A 50 -3.89 -13.26 -19.68
C ILE A 50 -2.60 -12.59 -19.19
N ALA A 51 -2.44 -11.29 -19.43
CA ALA A 51 -1.28 -10.53 -18.98
C ALA A 51 -1.17 -10.51 -17.43
N PHE A 52 -2.29 -10.33 -16.74
CA PHE A 52 -2.37 -10.36 -15.28
C PHE A 52 -1.96 -11.72 -14.71
N MET A 53 -2.45 -12.82 -15.29
CA MET A 53 -2.07 -14.17 -14.89
C MET A 53 -0.60 -14.44 -15.14
N TYR A 54 -0.08 -14.06 -16.31
CA TYR A 54 1.34 -14.20 -16.63
C TYR A 54 2.22 -13.49 -15.59
N LYS A 55 1.92 -12.22 -15.28
CA LYS A 55 2.65 -11.45 -14.27
C LYS A 55 2.50 -12.02 -12.85
N SER A 56 1.32 -12.55 -12.52
CA SER A 56 1.09 -13.21 -11.22
C SER A 56 1.91 -14.50 -11.08
N MET A 57 2.06 -15.27 -12.17
CA MET A 57 2.89 -16.47 -12.19
C MET A 57 4.38 -16.13 -12.06
N GLU A 58 4.87 -15.14 -12.82
CA GLU A 58 6.24 -14.63 -12.71
C GLU A 58 6.57 -14.23 -11.26
N ARG A 59 5.69 -13.45 -10.62
CA ARG A 59 5.86 -13.03 -9.22
C ARG A 59 5.86 -14.21 -8.24
N ASN A 60 5.01 -15.21 -8.47
CA ASN A 60 4.97 -16.42 -7.64
C ASN A 60 6.27 -17.22 -7.76
N ASP A 61 6.86 -17.28 -8.95
CA ASP A 61 8.12 -17.97 -9.18
C ASP A 61 9.31 -17.20 -8.57
N GLU A 62 9.29 -15.87 -8.57
CA GLU A 62 10.25 -15.04 -7.81
C GLU A 62 10.22 -15.38 -6.32
N ILE A 63 9.03 -15.40 -5.71
CA ILE A 63 8.86 -15.67 -4.27
C ILE A 63 9.34 -17.09 -3.94
N LYS A 64 9.07 -18.08 -4.79
CA LYS A 64 9.51 -19.47 -4.59
C LYS A 64 11.01 -19.69 -4.75
N ARG A 65 11.74 -18.79 -5.44
CA ARG A 65 13.19 -18.89 -5.61
C ARG A 65 13.99 -18.35 -4.42
N LEU A 66 13.40 -17.47 -3.62
CA LEU A 66 14.03 -16.83 -2.45
C LEU A 66 13.81 -17.48 -1.06
N PRO A 67 13.14 -18.65 -0.85
CA PRO A 67 12.80 -19.10 0.50
C PRO A 67 13.98 -19.71 1.28
N SER A 68 15.13 -19.97 0.64
CA SER A 68 16.27 -20.67 1.27
C SER A 68 17.52 -19.82 1.48
N VAL A 69 17.55 -18.59 0.95
CA VAL A 69 18.62 -17.62 1.21
C VAL A 69 17.94 -16.43 1.85
N PHE A 70 18.07 -16.30 3.17
CA PHE A 70 17.56 -15.15 3.91
C PHE A 70 18.38 -13.93 3.48
N ASP A 71 17.93 -13.26 2.42
CA ASP A 71 18.55 -12.05 1.94
C ASP A 71 18.11 -10.90 2.86
N PHE A 72 18.94 -10.57 3.85
CA PHE A 72 18.71 -9.44 4.75
C PHE A 72 18.59 -8.10 3.99
N ALA A 73 18.98 -8.04 2.71
CA ALA A 73 18.78 -6.86 1.88
C ALA A 73 17.32 -6.67 1.45
N ARG A 74 16.48 -7.71 1.48
CA ARG A 74 15.11 -7.64 0.95
C ARG A 74 14.08 -8.16 1.95
N PHE A 75 13.37 -7.21 2.56
CA PHE A 75 12.24 -7.52 3.43
C PHE A 75 11.15 -8.28 2.64
N SER A 76 10.50 -9.25 3.28
CA SER A 76 9.46 -10.09 2.67
C SER A 76 8.26 -9.30 2.16
N LEU A 77 8.04 -8.09 2.70
CA LEU A 77 7.02 -7.13 2.28
C LEU A 77 7.54 -6.09 1.26
N SER A 78 8.72 -6.30 0.65
CA SER A 78 9.26 -5.42 -0.38
C SER A 78 8.30 -5.32 -1.57
N THR A 79 7.90 -4.09 -1.91
CA THR A 79 6.99 -3.74 -3.00
C THR A 79 7.56 -4.03 -4.40
N GLY A 80 8.81 -4.45 -4.51
CA GLY A 80 9.47 -4.75 -5.77
C GLY A 80 10.52 -3.72 -6.15
N GLU A 81 11.09 -3.87 -7.35
CA GLU A 81 11.96 -2.86 -7.95
C GLU A 81 11.15 -1.95 -8.86
N ARG A 82 11.36 -0.64 -8.74
CA ARG A 82 10.69 0.35 -9.58
C ARG A 82 11.33 0.38 -10.96
N HIS A 83 10.51 0.54 -11.98
CA HIS A 83 11.03 0.63 -13.34
C HIS A 83 11.81 1.96 -13.52
N PRO A 84 13.10 1.92 -13.94
CA PRO A 84 13.97 3.09 -13.94
C PRO A 84 13.47 4.23 -14.85
N ARG A 85 12.73 3.89 -15.91
CA ARG A 85 12.12 4.90 -16.81
C ARG A 85 11.04 5.74 -16.13
N ILE A 86 10.32 5.19 -15.17
CA ILE A 86 9.27 5.91 -14.42
C ILE A 86 9.95 6.88 -13.44
N LEU A 87 11.01 6.44 -12.77
CA LEU A 87 11.81 7.28 -11.88
C LEU A 87 12.56 8.40 -12.60
N ALA A 88 12.98 8.17 -13.84
CA ALA A 88 13.66 9.18 -14.65
C ALA A 88 12.70 10.25 -15.21
N PHE A 89 11.40 10.10 -15.03
CA PHE A 89 10.42 11.06 -15.53
C PHE A 89 10.57 12.41 -14.81
N LYS A 90 10.79 13.47 -15.60
CA LYS A 90 10.90 14.85 -15.11
C LYS A 90 9.66 15.64 -15.52
N TRP A 91 9.02 16.28 -14.56
CA TRP A 91 7.91 17.19 -14.84
C TRP A 91 8.40 18.63 -14.73
N LYS A 92 8.26 19.40 -15.82
CA LYS A 92 8.72 20.81 -15.89
C LYS A 92 10.19 21.00 -15.48
N GLY A 93 11.06 20.07 -15.88
CA GLY A 93 12.50 20.13 -15.59
C GLY A 93 12.91 19.74 -14.18
N LYS A 94 11.98 19.47 -13.26
CA LYS A 94 12.28 18.97 -11.90
C LYS A 94 12.08 17.46 -11.83
N SER A 95 12.97 16.78 -11.10
CA SER A 95 12.74 15.39 -10.69
C SER A 95 11.57 15.36 -9.71
N LEU A 96 10.61 14.48 -9.97
CA LEU A 96 9.50 14.27 -9.04
C LEU A 96 10.01 13.52 -7.81
N ASP A 97 9.41 13.83 -6.66
CA ASP A 97 9.65 13.06 -5.46
C ASP A 97 9.11 11.63 -5.63
N VAL A 98 9.74 10.66 -4.98
CA VAL A 98 9.35 9.25 -5.05
C VAL A 98 7.88 9.07 -4.66
N ARG A 99 7.43 9.80 -3.64
CA ARG A 99 6.03 9.79 -3.20
C ARG A 99 5.09 10.26 -4.31
N GLN A 100 5.46 11.31 -5.04
CA GLN A 100 4.67 11.84 -6.15
C GLN A 100 4.63 10.86 -7.33
N VAL A 101 5.74 10.17 -7.59
CA VAL A 101 5.79 9.15 -8.64
C VAL A 101 4.82 8.02 -8.34
N GLU A 102 4.86 7.46 -7.14
CA GLU A 102 4.01 6.32 -6.74
C GLU A 102 2.53 6.71 -6.56
N THR A 103 2.25 7.89 -6.01
CA THR A 103 0.87 8.32 -5.75
C THR A 103 0.17 8.96 -6.94
N LEU A 104 0.91 9.56 -7.89
CA LEU A 104 0.32 10.30 -9.02
C LEU A 104 0.74 9.76 -10.37
N VAL A 105 2.04 9.55 -10.61
CA VAL A 105 2.54 9.22 -11.96
C VAL A 105 2.16 7.79 -12.36
N GLU A 106 2.41 6.82 -11.48
CA GLU A 106 2.10 5.41 -11.72
C GLU A 106 0.59 5.18 -11.90
N PRO A 107 -0.29 5.54 -10.96
CA PRO A 107 -1.73 5.43 -11.17
C PRO A 107 -2.22 6.34 -12.29
N GLY A 108 -1.62 7.51 -12.51
CA GLY A 108 -1.97 8.42 -13.60
C GLY A 108 -1.82 7.78 -14.99
N LEU A 109 -0.79 6.96 -15.20
CA LEU A 109 -0.62 6.21 -16.44
C LEU A 109 -1.83 5.28 -16.69
N PHE A 110 -2.23 4.51 -15.67
CA PHE A 110 -3.38 3.61 -15.77
C PHE A 110 -4.71 4.36 -15.86
N PHE A 111 -4.80 5.53 -15.23
CA PHE A 111 -5.95 6.42 -15.32
C PHE A 111 -6.18 6.87 -16.77
N PHE A 112 -5.14 7.36 -17.45
CA PHE A 112 -5.25 7.82 -18.84
C PHE A 112 -5.49 6.67 -19.81
N ILE A 113 -4.84 5.51 -19.61
CA ILE A 113 -5.12 4.31 -20.41
C ILE A 113 -6.59 3.87 -20.21
N GLY A 114 -7.06 3.84 -18.97
CA GLY A 114 -8.44 3.50 -18.63
C GLY A 114 -9.44 4.47 -19.25
N LEU A 115 -9.18 5.77 -19.16
CA LEU A 115 -10.00 6.82 -19.78
C LEU A 115 -10.04 6.67 -21.30
N PHE A 116 -8.89 6.42 -21.94
CA PHE A 116 -8.82 6.19 -23.39
C PHE A 116 -9.63 4.95 -23.80
N LEU A 117 -9.49 3.83 -23.08
CA LEU A 117 -10.27 2.61 -23.31
C LEU A 117 -11.77 2.84 -23.11
N MET A 118 -12.15 3.67 -22.14
CA MET A 118 -13.54 4.03 -21.90
C MET A 118 -14.12 4.86 -23.06
N LEU A 119 -13.34 5.78 -23.64
CA LEU A 119 -13.77 6.59 -24.79
C LEU A 119 -14.02 5.77 -26.05
N ILE A 120 -13.29 4.66 -26.24
CA ILE A 120 -13.53 3.71 -27.35
C ILE A 120 -14.59 2.65 -27.00
N GLY A 121 -15.29 2.78 -25.87
CA GLY A 121 -16.37 1.88 -25.46
C GLY A 121 -15.91 0.52 -24.92
N GLN A 122 -14.65 0.39 -24.48
CA GLN A 122 -14.15 -0.83 -23.85
C GLN A 122 -14.42 -0.82 -22.35
N SER A 123 -15.11 -1.85 -21.86
CA SER A 123 -15.50 -2.00 -20.45
C SER A 123 -14.32 -2.11 -19.48
N LEU A 124 -13.18 -2.61 -19.97
CA LEU A 124 -11.91 -2.63 -19.23
C LEU A 124 -11.46 -1.21 -18.82
N GLY A 125 -11.77 -0.21 -19.64
CA GLY A 125 -11.41 1.18 -19.35
C GLY A 125 -11.98 1.66 -18.02
N THR A 126 -13.25 1.34 -17.74
CA THR A 126 -13.92 1.67 -16.49
C THR A 126 -13.22 1.00 -15.29
N LEU A 127 -12.87 -0.29 -15.41
CA LEU A 127 -12.16 -1.00 -14.35
C LEU A 127 -10.80 -0.33 -14.06
N LEU A 128 -10.00 -0.09 -15.09
CA LEU A 128 -8.67 0.53 -14.95
C LEU A 128 -8.78 1.93 -14.37
N PHE A 129 -9.73 2.73 -14.84
CA PHE A 129 -10.00 4.07 -14.33
C PHE A 129 -10.28 4.07 -12.82
N PHE A 130 -11.26 3.29 -12.35
CA PHE A 130 -11.56 3.23 -10.91
C PHE A 130 -10.42 2.62 -10.11
N SER A 131 -9.80 1.54 -10.61
CA SER A 131 -8.66 0.91 -9.92
C SER A 131 -7.50 1.88 -9.74
N SER A 132 -7.24 2.76 -10.71
CA SER A 132 -6.17 3.77 -10.63
C SER A 132 -6.43 4.81 -9.54
N ILE A 133 -7.69 5.19 -9.32
CA ILE A 133 -8.09 6.12 -8.25
C ILE A 133 -7.85 5.46 -6.89
N PHE A 134 -8.35 4.23 -6.71
CA PHE A 134 -8.15 3.49 -5.46
C PHE A 134 -6.68 3.18 -5.19
N TYR A 135 -5.91 2.87 -6.23
CA TYR A 135 -4.46 2.70 -6.14
C TYR A 135 -3.82 3.99 -5.60
N SER A 136 -4.09 5.14 -6.22
CA SER A 136 -3.56 6.44 -5.78
C SER A 136 -3.89 6.74 -4.31
N LEU A 137 -5.16 6.60 -3.93
CA LEU A 137 -5.61 6.83 -2.55
C LEU A 137 -4.98 5.85 -1.56
N SER A 138 -4.84 4.58 -1.93
CA SER A 138 -4.21 3.56 -1.08
C SER A 138 -2.75 3.89 -0.79
N TYR A 139 -1.99 4.32 -1.80
CA TYR A 139 -0.60 4.72 -1.59
C TYR A 139 -0.49 6.01 -0.77
N MET A 140 -1.35 7.00 -1.01
CA MET A 140 -1.40 8.22 -0.19
C MET A 140 -1.67 7.89 1.28
N ALA A 141 -2.63 7.00 1.55
CA ALA A 141 -2.94 6.55 2.90
C ALA A 141 -1.76 5.79 3.53
N ALA A 142 -1.08 4.91 2.78
CA ALA A 142 0.08 4.19 3.26
C ALA A 142 1.23 5.14 3.65
N TYR A 143 1.50 6.17 2.84
CA TYR A 143 2.49 7.20 3.17
C TYR A 143 2.11 7.99 4.41
N MET A 144 0.83 8.36 4.55
CA MET A 144 0.36 9.09 5.73
C MET A 144 0.49 8.24 7.01
N ILE A 145 0.16 6.95 6.94
CA ILE A 145 0.36 6.00 8.05
C ILE A 145 1.85 5.85 8.37
N GLY A 146 2.71 5.76 7.36
CA GLY A 146 4.16 5.70 7.54
C GLY A 146 4.72 6.96 8.21
N ASP A 147 4.24 8.14 7.81
CA ASP A 147 4.65 9.41 8.42
C ASP A 147 4.21 9.50 9.89
N HIS A 148 2.97 9.11 10.19
CA HIS A 148 2.49 9.03 11.57
C HIS A 148 3.32 8.05 12.40
N PHE A 149 3.64 6.88 11.86
CA PHE A 149 4.48 5.90 12.55
C PHE A 149 5.87 6.45 12.88
N VAL A 150 6.49 7.19 11.95
CA VAL A 150 7.79 7.84 12.21
C VAL A 150 7.66 8.92 13.28
N MET A 151 6.60 9.73 13.26
CA MET A 151 6.34 10.74 14.30
C MET A 151 6.14 10.09 15.68
N ASP A 152 5.34 9.03 15.75
CA ASP A 152 5.10 8.28 16.99
C ASP A 152 6.41 7.74 17.56
N LYS A 153 7.31 7.23 16.71
CA LYS A 153 8.62 6.73 17.13
C LYS A 153 9.56 7.83 17.61
N ILE A 154 9.52 9.01 16.99
CA ILE A 154 10.28 10.18 17.46
C ILE A 154 9.77 10.61 18.83
N ASP A 155 8.45 10.70 19.00
CA ASP A 155 7.85 11.09 20.28
C ASP A 155 8.14 10.06 21.37
N GLU A 156 8.13 8.76 21.03
CA GLU A 156 8.53 7.67 21.93
C GLU A 156 9.99 7.80 22.36
N MET A 157 10.92 8.06 21.43
CA MET A 157 12.33 8.32 21.74
C MET A 157 12.50 9.52 22.68
N ILE A 158 11.81 10.64 22.39
CA ILE A 158 11.87 11.85 23.23
C ILE A 158 11.30 11.57 24.62
N CYS A 159 10.17 10.86 24.71
CA CYS A 159 9.59 10.47 26.00
C CYS A 159 10.55 9.61 26.81
N ASN A 160 11.28 8.69 26.18
CA ASN A 160 12.26 7.85 26.86
C ASN A 160 13.46 8.66 27.38
N GLU A 161 14.00 9.57 26.57
CA GLU A 161 15.08 10.48 27.00
C GLU A 161 14.65 11.35 28.20
N GLU A 162 13.48 11.95 28.13
CA GLU A 162 12.97 12.85 29.18
C GLU A 162 12.41 12.09 30.39
N MET A 163 12.00 10.82 30.23
CA MET A 163 11.67 9.93 31.34
C MET A 163 12.89 9.73 32.23
N VAL A 164 14.08 9.49 31.66
CA VAL A 164 15.31 9.37 32.46
C VAL A 164 15.60 10.68 33.20
N GLY A 165 15.54 11.82 32.52
CA GLY A 165 15.78 13.13 33.13
C GLY A 165 14.79 13.47 34.26
N SER A 166 13.50 13.22 34.06
CA SER A 166 12.48 13.52 35.07
C SER A 166 12.41 12.48 36.19
N PHE A 167 12.56 11.18 35.89
CA PHE A 167 12.42 10.09 36.85
C PHE A 167 13.69 9.89 37.68
N VAL A 168 14.86 9.79 37.02
CA VAL A 168 16.14 9.52 37.69
C VAL A 168 16.68 10.79 38.32
N GLU A 169 16.78 11.87 37.55
CA GLU A 169 17.43 13.10 38.00
C GLU A 169 16.49 14.06 38.73
N GLY A 170 15.18 13.88 38.56
CA GLY A 170 14.20 14.71 39.25
C GLY A 170 14.12 16.15 38.72
N ARG A 171 14.54 16.38 37.48
CA ARG A 171 14.41 17.69 36.82
C ARG A 171 12.95 18.14 36.76
N ASP A 172 12.75 19.45 36.84
CA ASP A 172 11.44 20.08 36.74
C ASP A 172 10.91 19.99 35.30
N PRO A 173 9.58 19.90 35.06
CA PRO A 173 9.00 19.87 33.72
C PRO A 173 9.46 21.01 32.79
N SER A 174 9.85 22.15 33.34
CA SER A 174 10.44 23.25 32.57
C SER A 174 11.80 22.92 31.93
N GLU A 175 12.52 21.93 32.47
CA GLU A 175 13.84 21.48 32.00
C GLU A 175 13.75 20.18 31.17
N THR A 176 12.60 19.51 31.13
CA THR A 176 12.38 18.22 30.45
C THR A 176 11.39 18.32 29.29
N ARG A 177 11.45 19.40 28.51
CA ARG A 177 10.54 19.68 27.37
C ARG A 177 9.04 19.56 27.73
N GLY A 178 8.68 19.80 28.99
CA GLY A 178 7.31 19.67 29.49
C GLY A 178 6.91 18.26 29.94
N PHE A 179 7.80 17.27 29.88
CA PHE A 179 7.54 15.91 30.34
C PHE A 179 7.52 15.84 31.87
N SER A 180 6.46 15.28 32.44
CA SER A 180 6.30 15.11 33.89
C SER A 180 5.99 13.66 34.23
N PHE A 181 6.79 13.08 35.13
CA PHE A 181 6.54 11.73 35.62
C PHE A 181 5.45 11.73 36.69
N TYR A 182 4.29 11.17 36.37
CA TYR A 182 3.17 11.06 37.29
C TYR A 182 3.26 9.77 38.11
N GLY A 183 4.05 9.78 39.19
CA GLY A 183 4.17 8.64 40.09
C GLY A 183 5.03 8.94 41.31
N ARG A 184 4.92 8.07 42.33
CA ARG A 184 5.82 8.13 43.49
C ARG A 184 7.17 7.55 43.11
N LYS A 185 8.20 8.39 43.12
CA LYS A 185 9.58 7.98 42.85
C LYS A 185 10.15 7.29 44.10
N PRO A 186 10.85 6.15 43.97
CA PRO A 186 11.62 5.57 45.09
C PRO A 186 12.59 6.60 45.68
N THR A 187 12.87 6.55 46.97
CA THR A 187 13.78 7.54 47.60
C THR A 187 15.22 7.33 47.15
N ASP A 188 15.61 6.07 46.89
CA ASP A 188 16.96 5.69 46.52
C ASP A 188 17.26 5.93 45.03
N PRO A 189 18.29 6.73 44.68
CA PRO A 189 18.65 7.03 43.29
C PRO A 189 19.11 5.81 42.48
N GLU A 190 19.77 4.84 43.12
CA GLU A 190 20.26 3.64 42.44
C GLU A 190 19.08 2.75 42.01
N THR A 191 18.09 2.60 42.87
CA THR A 191 16.81 1.93 42.57
C THR A 191 16.07 2.61 41.41
N ARG A 192 16.10 3.95 41.31
CA ARG A 192 15.51 4.67 40.16
C ARG A 192 16.21 4.36 38.84
N ARG A 193 17.54 4.26 38.84
CA ARG A 193 18.31 3.91 37.63
C ARG A 193 17.95 2.51 37.15
N ARG A 194 17.96 1.52 38.07
CA ARG A 194 17.58 0.14 37.75
C ARG A 194 16.15 0.02 37.20
N LEU A 195 15.22 0.82 37.71
CA LEU A 195 13.84 0.86 37.20
C LEU A 195 13.75 1.55 35.84
N ALA A 196 14.52 2.62 35.62
CA ALA A 196 14.58 3.30 34.31
C ALA A 196 15.16 2.37 33.24
N ASP A 197 16.23 1.64 33.55
CA ASP A 197 16.83 0.66 32.64
C ASP A 197 15.83 -0.45 32.30
N ALA A 198 15.11 -0.98 33.29
CA ALA A 198 14.07 -1.99 33.08
C ALA A 198 12.90 -1.48 32.20
N PHE A 199 12.51 -0.21 32.34
CA PHE A 199 11.53 0.37 31.42
C PHE A 199 12.10 0.43 30.00
N THR A 200 13.34 0.88 29.84
CA THR A 200 13.97 1.11 28.52
C THR A 200 14.25 -0.20 27.76
N GLU A 201 14.63 -1.27 28.46
CA GLU A 201 14.92 -2.60 27.87
C GLU A 201 13.65 -3.30 27.32
N ASP A 202 12.53 -3.25 28.06
CA ASP A 202 11.24 -3.78 27.59
C ASP A 202 10.78 -3.07 26.29
N PHE A 203 11.21 -1.82 26.08
CA PHE A 203 10.91 -1.06 24.87
C PHE A 203 11.76 -1.49 23.67
N GLU A 204 13.06 -1.77 23.83
CA GLU A 204 13.89 -2.27 22.71
C GLU A 204 13.45 -3.67 22.24
N GLU A 205 13.12 -4.57 23.17
CA GLU A 205 12.66 -5.92 22.81
C GLU A 205 11.30 -5.91 22.12
N THR A 206 10.38 -5.02 22.52
CA THR A 206 9.07 -4.90 21.85
C THR A 206 9.14 -4.23 20.47
N VAL A 207 10.17 -3.41 20.20
CA VAL A 207 10.44 -2.83 18.88
C VAL A 207 11.11 -3.82 17.93
N LEU A 208 11.94 -4.73 18.43
CA LEU A 208 12.60 -5.77 17.62
C LEU A 208 11.72 -7.01 17.37
N ALA A 209 10.67 -7.21 18.18
CA ALA A 209 9.75 -8.35 18.07
C ALA A 209 8.51 -8.10 17.18
N ARG A 210 8.39 -6.95 16.50
CA ARG A 210 7.30 -6.61 15.56
C ARG A 210 7.82 -6.27 14.17
#